data_AF-A0A535FLC4-F1
#
_entry.id   AF-A0A535FLC4-F1
#
_cell.length_a   1.000
_cell.length_b   1.000
_cell.length_c   1.000
_cell.angle_alpha   90.00
_cell.angle_beta   90.00
_cell.angle_gamma   90.00
#
_symmetry.space_group_name_H-M   'P 1'
#
loop_
_entity.id
_entity.type
_entity.pdbx_description
1 polymer ?
#
loop_
_entity_poly.entity_id
_entity_poly.type
_entity_poly.pdbx_seq_one_letter_code
_entity_poly.pdbx_strand_id
1 'polypeptide(L)'
;MGYLSHHFLLGVYMNNPIWLLITFIVCAVISLLLCGLAKTLFPKFRSGEHKPGTHRPDLPAGGREIKTIELPLVGGPAFTIAMIATGIAAAYFLHFSRDQWLLLLIALGATLGYALVGFIDDWNKVFGNEGLSERVKFSGVFFIGALAAILYFSLLPERGQALYGVYKGLPFVELLMCVKQPLPSNTCTLLPGLPYYVWLTFFVLMTGFIGSVTSVSVDFSDGLDGLGGGLVFSAALGLGLAIVGIFDEPYGKVLEMLALLCAGSVLGYLPWNWPSSWAARHRTAKRRAKIYMGDCGALSLGGILAMVAIFSRQEWLLLMIGGAFVLEGASALISARLLTRFFRRNLQILRFASSHDFVPHTEFPLPFLATPLHHHFDLLGWDRRILVYGAWALGACFAALGVMASLPNLTWQRYLGRILILMLAAVVWSSGSWSKCYFVGKHPAERTRRRRLALYYGYPYRILGINLYHLVEIIEASEDVIETPAEELALWQRMTIFDARSMLGLYCYRAGYYPAALAQWTRIPERNRVLRPEIQHLLAEVDNRMALENLETQPMKRDQIMRREPILSGNLPPADLPNPHEPIRSAEATDGSVDPWSSIQGSPYPINNNGEQRQVTSPLRNDP
;
A
#
# COMPACT_ATOMS: atom_id res chain seq x y z
N MET A 1 13.78 52.89 -40.42
CA MET A 1 13.56 51.43 -40.46
C MET A 1 14.49 50.60 -39.54
N GLY A 2 15.33 51.20 -38.68
CA GLY A 2 16.26 50.44 -37.80
C GLY A 2 15.81 50.24 -36.34
N TYR A 3 14.80 50.96 -35.84
CA TYR A 3 14.41 50.92 -34.42
C TYR A 3 13.22 49.98 -34.10
N LEU A 4 12.46 49.54 -35.11
CA LEU A 4 11.34 48.60 -34.93
C LEU A 4 11.77 47.13 -34.93
N SER A 5 12.98 46.82 -35.42
CA SER A 5 13.56 45.47 -35.41
C SER A 5 14.05 45.05 -34.02
N HIS A 6 14.58 46.00 -33.23
CA HIS A 6 15.11 45.70 -31.89
C HIS A 6 14.00 45.43 -30.86
N HIS A 7 12.84 46.08 -30.98
CA HIS A 7 11.71 45.79 -30.08
C HIS A 7 10.99 44.48 -30.40
N PHE A 8 11.04 44.00 -31.65
CA PHE A 8 10.53 42.67 -32.00
C PHE A 8 11.44 41.55 -31.46
N LEU A 9 12.75 41.76 -31.44
CA LEU A 9 13.72 40.84 -30.82
C LEU A 9 13.74 40.91 -29.28
N LEU A 10 13.50 42.07 -28.68
CA LEU A 10 13.34 42.21 -27.23
C LEU A 10 12.00 41.66 -26.69
N GLY A 11 10.97 41.56 -27.54
CA GLY A 11 9.71 40.89 -27.21
C GLY A 11 9.81 39.36 -27.10
N VAL A 12 10.87 38.75 -27.63
CA VAL A 12 11.11 37.28 -27.54
C VAL A 12 11.74 36.89 -26.20
N TYR A 13 12.47 37.79 -25.54
CA TYR A 13 13.17 37.50 -24.29
C TYR A 13 12.27 37.54 -23.04
N MET A 14 11.04 38.06 -23.14
CA MET A 14 10.05 38.13 -22.04
C MET A 14 9.10 36.90 -21.96
N ASN A 15 9.26 35.87 -22.80
CA ASN A 15 8.29 34.77 -22.93
C ASN A 15 8.70 33.40 -22.32
N ASN A 16 9.76 33.32 -21.52
CA ASN A 16 10.23 32.03 -20.96
C ASN A 16 9.17 31.20 -20.19
N PRO A 17 8.33 31.77 -19.28
CA PRO A 17 7.39 30.95 -18.52
C PRO A 17 6.21 30.46 -19.37
N ILE A 18 5.78 31.24 -20.38
CA ILE A 18 4.69 30.85 -21.27
C ILE A 18 5.11 29.67 -22.13
N TRP A 19 6.33 29.67 -22.67
CA TRP A 19 6.85 28.54 -23.43
C TRP A 19 6.98 27.27 -22.58
N LEU A 20 7.44 27.38 -21.33
CA LEU A 20 7.51 26.23 -20.40
C LEU A 20 6.11 25.69 -20.03
N LEU A 21 5.11 26.56 -19.91
CA LEU A 21 3.73 26.13 -19.73
C LEU A 21 3.20 25.43 -20.99
N ILE A 22 3.50 25.94 -22.18
CA ILE A 22 3.14 25.31 -23.45
C ILE A 22 3.78 23.92 -23.55
N THR A 23 5.07 23.77 -23.21
CA THR A 23 5.74 22.46 -23.28
C THR A 23 5.15 21.46 -22.29
N PHE A 24 4.78 21.90 -21.08
CA PHE A 24 4.02 21.09 -20.11
C PHE A 24 2.69 20.59 -20.69
N ILE A 25 1.88 21.50 -21.25
CA ILE A 25 0.57 21.15 -21.84
C ILE A 25 0.73 20.22 -23.03
N VAL A 26 1.66 20.53 -23.94
CA VAL A 26 1.94 19.71 -25.13
C VAL A 26 2.38 18.30 -24.72
N CYS A 27 3.25 18.17 -23.71
CA CYS A 27 3.67 16.88 -23.19
C CYS A 27 2.48 16.07 -22.63
N ALA A 28 1.58 16.72 -21.89
CA ALA A 28 0.37 16.08 -21.35
C ALA A 28 -0.57 15.61 -22.46
N VAL A 29 -0.78 16.41 -23.51
CA VAL A 29 -1.63 16.02 -24.65
C VAL A 29 -1.00 14.87 -25.43
N ILE A 30 0.30 14.94 -25.76
CA ILE A 30 1.00 13.88 -26.49
C ILE A 30 0.99 12.58 -25.69
N SER A 31 1.25 12.65 -24.38
CA SER A 31 1.17 11.48 -23.48
C SER A 31 -0.24 10.87 -23.46
N LEU A 32 -1.28 11.69 -23.32
CA LEU A 32 -2.68 11.22 -23.34
C LEU A 32 -3.00 10.47 -24.65
N LEU A 33 -2.59 11.03 -25.79
CA LEU A 33 -2.82 10.46 -27.12
C LEU A 33 -2.02 9.17 -27.32
N LEU A 34 -0.74 9.16 -26.96
CA LEU A 34 0.12 7.98 -27.11
C LEU A 34 -0.31 6.84 -26.19
N CYS A 35 -0.73 7.11 -24.95
CA CYS A 35 -1.31 6.08 -24.09
C CYS A 35 -2.61 5.50 -24.68
N GLY A 36 -3.47 6.35 -25.25
CA GLY A 36 -4.67 5.92 -25.96
C GLY A 36 -4.38 5.02 -27.16
N LEU A 37 -3.41 5.43 -27.99
CA LEU A 37 -2.96 4.68 -29.15
C LEU A 37 -2.31 3.35 -28.74
N ALA A 38 -1.41 3.36 -27.76
CA ALA A 38 -0.70 2.16 -27.28
C ALA A 38 -1.68 1.12 -26.72
N LYS A 39 -2.74 1.56 -26.02
CA LYS A 39 -3.83 0.69 -25.58
C LYS A 39 -4.52 -0.03 -26.75
N THR A 40 -4.75 0.68 -27.86
CA THR A 40 -5.40 0.11 -29.04
C THR A 40 -4.49 -0.82 -29.83
N LEU A 41 -3.19 -0.51 -29.91
CA LEU A 41 -2.21 -1.29 -30.66
C LEU A 41 -1.77 -2.57 -29.92
N PHE A 42 -1.61 -2.50 -28.60
CA PHE A 42 -1.07 -3.59 -27.79
C PHE A 42 -2.04 -4.08 -26.69
N PRO A 43 -3.28 -4.49 -27.02
CA PRO A 43 -4.28 -4.90 -26.03
C PRO A 43 -3.96 -6.25 -25.35
N LYS A 44 -3.06 -7.04 -25.94
CA LYS A 44 -2.64 -8.37 -25.46
C LYS A 44 -1.36 -8.34 -24.62
N PHE A 45 -0.65 -7.22 -24.55
CA PHE A 45 0.58 -7.09 -23.76
C PHE A 45 0.23 -6.90 -22.28
N ARG A 46 0.03 -8.01 -21.57
CA ARG A 46 -0.48 -8.08 -20.19
C ARG A 46 0.46 -8.91 -19.34
N SER A 47 0.63 -8.52 -18.08
CA SER A 47 1.50 -9.26 -17.16
C SER A 47 1.02 -10.70 -17.03
N GLY A 48 1.87 -11.67 -17.38
CA GLY A 48 1.65 -13.09 -17.10
C GLY A 48 2.13 -13.49 -15.70
N GLU A 49 2.59 -12.53 -14.89
CA GLU A 49 3.16 -12.80 -13.57
C GLU A 49 2.07 -13.32 -12.62
N HIS A 50 2.02 -14.65 -12.48
CA HIS A 50 1.31 -15.29 -11.40
C HIS A 50 2.15 -15.11 -10.14
N LYS A 51 1.96 -14.02 -9.38
CA LYS A 51 2.57 -13.91 -8.06
C LYS A 51 1.99 -15.02 -7.19
N PRO A 52 2.75 -16.05 -6.79
CA PRO A 52 2.27 -17.03 -5.84
C PRO A 52 2.23 -16.34 -4.48
N GLY A 53 1.18 -15.57 -4.23
CA GLY A 53 0.79 -15.26 -2.88
C GLY A 53 0.32 -16.56 -2.28
N THR A 54 1.10 -17.14 -1.37
CA THR A 54 0.48 -17.98 -0.35
C THR A 54 -0.59 -17.11 0.28
N HIS A 55 -1.86 -17.43 -0.01
CA HIS A 55 -2.98 -16.80 0.65
C HIS A 55 -2.66 -16.81 2.14
N ARG A 56 -2.44 -15.61 2.70
CA ARG A 56 -2.32 -15.48 4.14
C ARG A 56 -3.64 -16.01 4.71
N PRO A 57 -3.63 -17.07 5.52
CA PRO A 57 -4.85 -17.72 6.01
C PRO A 57 -5.73 -16.78 6.85
N ASP A 58 -5.21 -15.61 7.21
CA ASP A 58 -5.82 -14.47 7.91
C ASP A 58 -6.61 -13.50 7.01
N LEU A 59 -6.60 -13.66 5.69
CA LEU A 59 -7.63 -13.05 4.85
C LEU A 59 -8.94 -13.82 5.06
N PRO A 60 -10.07 -13.15 5.34
CA PRO A 60 -11.34 -13.85 5.50
C PRO A 60 -11.57 -14.72 4.27
N ALA A 61 -11.61 -16.02 4.51
CA ALA A 61 -11.78 -17.11 3.57
C ALA A 61 -13.20 -17.11 2.97
N GLY A 62 -13.64 -15.98 2.41
CA GLY A 62 -14.67 -16.00 1.38
C GLY A 62 -13.98 -16.43 0.10
N GLY A 63 -14.07 -17.72 -0.26
CA GLY A 63 -13.44 -18.38 -1.41
C GLY A 63 -13.77 -17.78 -2.79
N ARG A 64 -13.49 -16.50 -2.99
CA ARG A 64 -13.53 -15.81 -4.26
C ARG A 64 -12.11 -15.66 -4.73
N GLU A 65 -11.72 -16.50 -5.69
CA GLU A 65 -10.62 -16.18 -6.59
C GLU A 65 -10.81 -14.74 -7.08
N ILE A 66 -9.95 -13.84 -6.63
CA ILE A 66 -9.90 -12.49 -7.17
C ILE A 66 -9.31 -12.67 -8.57
N LYS A 67 -10.16 -12.79 -9.59
CA LYS A 67 -9.74 -12.63 -10.99
C LYS A 67 -9.21 -11.21 -11.13
N THR A 68 -7.91 -11.04 -10.95
CA THR A 68 -7.21 -9.80 -11.27
C THR A 68 -7.39 -9.58 -12.77
N ILE A 69 -8.26 -8.65 -13.14
CA ILE A 69 -8.41 -8.25 -14.54
C ILE A 69 -7.05 -7.68 -14.96
N GLU A 70 -6.30 -8.39 -15.77
CA GLU A 70 -5.00 -7.94 -16.27
C GLU A 70 -5.21 -6.81 -17.28
N LEU A 71 -4.79 -5.59 -16.91
CA LEU A 71 -4.77 -4.44 -17.82
C LEU A 71 -3.47 -4.46 -18.65
N PRO A 72 -3.47 -3.84 -19.85
CA PRO A 72 -2.27 -3.77 -20.67
C PRO A 72 -1.17 -2.91 -20.03
N LEU A 73 0.07 -3.41 -20.06
CA LEU A 73 1.30 -2.77 -19.54
C LEU A 73 1.91 -1.85 -20.61
N VAL A 74 1.18 -0.81 -21.00
CA VAL A 74 1.56 0.05 -22.14
C VAL A 74 1.73 1.52 -21.75
N GLY A 75 1.46 1.88 -20.50
CA GLY A 75 1.54 3.26 -20.01
C GLY A 75 2.97 3.79 -20.04
N GLY A 76 3.90 3.08 -19.39
CA GLY A 76 5.31 3.46 -19.25
C GLY A 76 6.01 3.78 -20.57
N PRO A 77 6.05 2.85 -21.54
CA PRO A 77 6.65 3.12 -22.84
C PRO A 77 6.01 4.31 -23.57
N ALA A 78 4.68 4.44 -23.49
CA ALA A 78 3.96 5.49 -24.21
C ALA A 78 4.30 6.90 -23.71
N PHE A 79 4.23 7.14 -22.39
CA PHE A 79 4.51 8.47 -21.85
C PHE A 79 6.01 8.80 -21.82
N THR A 80 6.90 7.80 -21.74
CA THR A 80 8.35 8.04 -21.83
C THR A 80 8.75 8.52 -23.22
N ILE A 81 8.20 7.92 -24.27
CA ILE A 81 8.38 8.38 -25.65
C ILE A 81 7.79 9.80 -25.82
N ALA A 82 6.60 10.06 -25.27
CA ALA A 82 5.98 11.39 -25.28
C ALA A 82 6.91 12.45 -24.65
N MET A 83 7.46 12.12 -23.48
CA MET A 83 8.34 12.98 -22.70
C MET A 83 9.64 13.30 -23.45
N ILE A 84 10.30 12.29 -24.02
CA ILE A 84 11.54 12.46 -24.78
C ILE A 84 11.31 13.27 -26.05
N ALA A 85 10.28 12.93 -26.82
CA ALA A 85 9.94 13.64 -28.06
C ALA A 85 9.60 15.12 -27.79
N THR A 86 8.79 15.37 -26.77
CA THR A 86 8.43 16.75 -26.39
C THR A 86 9.64 17.51 -25.87
N GLY A 87 10.53 16.88 -25.09
CA GLY A 87 11.73 17.53 -24.58
C GLY A 87 12.72 17.95 -25.68
N ILE A 88 12.95 17.08 -26.67
CA ILE A 88 13.81 17.39 -27.82
C ILE A 88 13.20 18.53 -28.66
N ALA A 89 11.89 18.47 -28.93
CA ALA A 89 11.19 19.53 -29.67
C ALA A 89 11.25 20.87 -28.91
N ALA A 90 10.97 20.85 -27.61
CA ALA A 90 11.00 22.04 -26.75
C ALA A 90 12.39 22.70 -26.73
N ALA A 91 13.46 21.92 -26.64
CA ALA A 91 14.82 22.43 -26.65
C ALA A 91 15.21 23.12 -27.96
N TYR A 92 14.67 22.64 -29.08
CA TYR A 92 14.82 23.29 -30.38
C TYR A 92 14.10 24.64 -30.42
N PHE A 93 12.85 24.70 -29.96
CA PHE A 93 12.07 25.95 -29.94
C PHE A 93 12.56 26.99 -28.93
N LEU A 94 13.11 26.53 -27.80
CA LEU A 94 13.68 27.40 -26.77
C LEU A 94 15.13 27.83 -27.07
N HIS A 95 15.67 27.46 -28.25
CA HIS A 95 17.02 27.80 -28.70
C HIS A 95 18.10 27.49 -27.66
N PHE A 96 18.11 26.26 -27.17
CA PHE A 96 19.07 25.86 -26.15
C PHE A 96 20.53 25.98 -26.63
N SER A 97 21.40 26.45 -25.75
CA SER A 97 22.85 26.44 -25.95
C SER A 97 23.40 25.01 -25.98
N ARG A 98 24.62 24.84 -26.48
CA ARG A 98 25.28 23.53 -26.55
C ARG A 98 25.27 22.79 -25.21
N ASP A 99 25.57 23.50 -24.12
CA ASP A 99 25.65 22.89 -22.79
C ASP A 99 24.27 22.55 -22.22
N GLN A 100 23.25 23.37 -22.54
CA GLN A 100 21.85 23.06 -22.21
C GLN A 100 21.35 21.82 -22.94
N TRP A 101 21.72 21.66 -24.22
CA TRP A 101 21.44 20.44 -24.99
C TRP A 101 22.12 19.21 -24.40
N LEU A 102 23.40 19.32 -24.04
CA LEU A 102 24.12 18.21 -23.42
C LEU A 102 23.45 17.78 -22.10
N LEU A 103 23.10 18.73 -21.23
CA LEU A 103 22.41 18.44 -19.98
C LEU A 103 21.07 17.74 -20.20
N LEU A 104 20.28 18.24 -21.15
CA LEU A 104 18.98 17.65 -21.52
C LEU A 104 19.14 16.21 -22.03
N LEU A 105 20.08 15.98 -22.94
CA LEU A 105 20.30 14.67 -23.54
C LEU A 105 20.82 13.65 -22.52
N ILE A 106 21.67 14.06 -21.58
CA ILE A 106 22.10 13.19 -20.48
C ILE A 106 20.90 12.80 -19.61
N ALA A 107 20.05 13.76 -19.24
CA ALA A 107 18.86 13.49 -18.42
C ALA A 107 17.83 12.60 -19.13
N LEU A 108 17.48 12.90 -20.38
CA LEU A 108 16.55 12.10 -21.18
C LEU A 108 17.14 10.73 -21.53
N GLY A 109 18.43 10.66 -21.82
CA GLY A 109 19.14 9.40 -22.06
C GLY A 109 19.17 8.49 -20.82
N ALA A 110 19.40 9.06 -19.63
CA ALA A 110 19.28 8.32 -18.38
C ALA A 110 17.84 7.83 -18.16
N THR A 111 16.86 8.69 -18.41
CA THR A 111 15.42 8.36 -18.30
C THR A 111 15.04 7.21 -19.23
N LEU A 112 15.52 7.23 -20.47
CA LEU A 112 15.37 6.12 -21.41
C LEU A 112 16.07 4.86 -20.91
N GLY A 113 17.28 4.96 -20.36
CA GLY A 113 18.00 3.83 -19.76
C GLY A 113 17.22 3.16 -18.63
N TYR A 114 16.65 3.94 -17.70
CA TYR A 114 15.77 3.43 -16.66
C TYR A 114 14.50 2.78 -17.23
N ALA A 115 13.89 3.42 -18.25
CA ALA A 115 12.73 2.87 -18.95
C ALA A 115 13.04 1.52 -19.61
N LEU A 116 14.23 1.37 -20.21
CA LEU A 116 14.67 0.13 -20.85
C LEU A 116 14.86 -0.99 -19.84
N VAL A 117 15.47 -0.72 -18.68
CA VAL A 117 15.61 -1.74 -17.63
C VAL A 117 14.24 -2.22 -17.15
N GLY A 118 13.30 -1.30 -16.92
CA GLY A 118 11.92 -1.66 -16.55
C GLY A 118 11.16 -2.37 -17.67
N PHE A 119 11.38 -1.98 -18.92
CA PHE A 119 10.77 -2.64 -20.07
C PHE A 119 11.27 -4.08 -20.24
N ILE A 120 12.55 -4.35 -20.01
CA ILE A 120 13.10 -5.72 -20.03
C ILE A 120 12.45 -6.55 -18.92
N ASP A 121 12.22 -5.96 -17.75
CA ASP A 121 11.51 -6.63 -16.66
C ASP A 121 10.06 -6.95 -17.01
N ASP A 122 9.32 -5.96 -17.51
CA ASP A 122 7.94 -6.12 -17.97
C ASP A 122 7.85 -7.15 -19.11
N TRP A 123 8.79 -7.15 -20.05
CA TRP A 123 8.87 -8.12 -21.14
C TRP A 123 9.04 -9.55 -20.61
N ASN A 124 9.94 -9.76 -19.65
CA ASN A 124 10.15 -11.07 -19.04
C ASN A 124 8.94 -11.53 -18.23
N LYS A 125 8.24 -10.62 -17.52
CA LYS A 125 6.97 -10.93 -16.84
C LYS A 125 5.87 -11.34 -17.80
N VAL A 126 5.80 -10.73 -18.99
CA VAL A 126 4.77 -11.02 -20.00
C VAL A 126 5.03 -12.35 -20.72
N PHE A 127 6.28 -12.62 -21.13
CA PHE A 127 6.61 -13.78 -21.97
C PHE A 127 7.22 -14.97 -21.21
N GLY A 128 7.89 -14.71 -20.10
CA GLY A 128 8.60 -15.71 -19.28
C GLY A 128 7.94 -16.02 -17.94
N ASN A 129 6.81 -15.37 -17.60
CA ASN A 129 6.07 -15.46 -16.32
C ASN A 129 6.84 -15.06 -15.05
N GLU A 130 8.15 -14.79 -15.15
CA GLU A 130 9.00 -14.33 -14.06
C GLU A 130 9.71 -13.02 -14.46
N GLY A 131 9.76 -12.07 -13.52
CA GLY A 131 10.53 -10.84 -13.69
C GLY A 131 12.04 -11.05 -13.51
N LEU A 132 12.82 -9.99 -13.73
CA LEU A 132 14.24 -9.97 -13.42
C LEU A 132 14.46 -10.16 -11.91
N SER A 133 15.56 -10.81 -11.57
CA SER A 133 16.02 -10.85 -10.18
C SER A 133 16.21 -9.42 -9.65
N GLU A 134 15.80 -9.18 -8.40
CA GLU A 134 15.93 -7.89 -7.70
C GLU A 134 17.36 -7.32 -7.82
N ARG A 135 18.38 -8.19 -7.77
CA ARG A 135 19.80 -7.78 -7.88
C ARG A 135 20.15 -7.26 -9.27
N VAL A 136 19.61 -7.90 -10.31
CA VAL A 136 19.85 -7.52 -11.72
C VAL A 136 19.12 -6.23 -12.06
N LYS A 137 17.87 -6.09 -11.59
CA LYS A 137 17.12 -4.84 -11.73
C LYS A 137 17.86 -3.68 -11.05
N PHE A 138 18.26 -3.85 -9.79
CA PHE A 138 18.98 -2.82 -9.05
C PHE A 138 20.35 -2.49 -9.69
N SER A 139 21.11 -3.50 -10.15
CA SER A 139 22.40 -3.25 -10.79
C SER A 139 22.27 -2.53 -12.13
N GLY A 140 21.25 -2.85 -12.93
CA GLY A 140 20.98 -2.15 -14.19
C GLY A 140 20.64 -0.69 -13.96
N VAL A 141 19.72 -0.41 -13.04
CA VAL A 141 19.32 0.94 -12.62
C VAL A 141 20.52 1.73 -12.05
N PHE A 142 21.36 1.09 -11.24
CA PHE A 142 22.60 1.69 -10.72
C PHE A 142 23.59 2.04 -11.84
N PHE A 143 23.76 1.13 -12.80
CA PHE A 143 24.65 1.33 -13.94
C PHE A 143 24.22 2.52 -14.80
N ILE A 144 22.91 2.67 -15.08
CA ILE A 144 22.39 3.82 -15.83
C ILE A 144 22.68 5.14 -15.09
N GLY A 145 22.47 5.19 -13.77
CA GLY A 145 22.81 6.36 -12.96
C GLY A 145 24.30 6.67 -12.96
N ALA A 146 25.15 5.64 -12.81
CA ALA A 146 26.60 5.77 -12.87
C ALA A 146 27.08 6.30 -14.23
N LEU A 147 26.51 5.80 -15.33
CA LEU A 147 26.82 6.27 -16.68
C LEU A 147 26.42 7.74 -16.87
N ALA A 148 25.23 8.12 -16.42
CA ALA A 148 24.78 9.51 -16.46
C ALA A 148 25.73 10.44 -15.67
N ALA A 149 26.22 9.99 -14.52
CA ALA A 149 27.22 10.73 -13.74
C ALA A 149 28.54 10.91 -14.48
N ILE A 150 29.06 9.84 -15.12
CA ILE A 150 30.30 9.91 -15.91
C ILE A 150 30.13 10.88 -17.10
N LEU A 151 29.01 10.81 -17.80
CA LEU A 151 28.72 11.71 -18.92
C LEU A 151 28.58 13.17 -18.46
N TYR A 152 27.86 13.41 -17.37
CA TYR A 152 27.73 14.75 -16.79
C TYR A 152 29.10 15.31 -16.34
N PHE A 153 29.92 14.48 -15.72
CA PHE A 153 31.24 14.86 -15.24
C PHE A 153 32.24 15.16 -16.37
N SER A 154 32.19 14.41 -17.47
CA SER A 154 33.12 14.52 -18.60
C SER A 154 32.70 15.58 -19.62
N LEU A 155 31.41 15.69 -19.93
CA LEU A 155 30.89 16.58 -20.98
C LEU A 155 30.54 17.99 -20.47
N LEU A 156 30.34 18.16 -19.16
CA LEU A 156 30.02 19.45 -18.53
C LEU A 156 31.01 19.76 -17.38
N PRO A 157 32.32 19.94 -17.67
CA PRO A 157 33.35 20.00 -16.65
C PRO A 157 33.15 21.13 -15.62
N GLU A 158 32.67 22.31 -16.04
CA GLU A 158 32.48 23.47 -15.16
C GLU A 158 31.54 23.20 -13.97
N ARG A 159 30.51 22.35 -14.16
CA ARG A 159 29.56 21.99 -13.10
C ARG A 159 29.67 20.54 -12.64
N GLY A 160 30.09 19.62 -13.50
CA GLY A 160 30.30 18.22 -13.14
C GLY A 160 31.47 18.03 -12.20
N GLN A 161 32.58 18.74 -12.43
CA GLN A 161 33.79 18.63 -11.63
C GLN A 161 33.79 19.55 -10.41
N ALA A 162 32.91 20.55 -10.38
CA ALA A 162 32.80 21.46 -9.25
C ALA A 162 32.30 20.72 -8.00
N LEU A 163 33.07 20.78 -6.91
CA LEU A 163 32.69 20.21 -5.61
C LEU A 163 31.39 20.84 -5.08
N TYR A 164 30.59 20.07 -4.33
CA TYR A 164 29.39 20.60 -3.68
C TYR A 164 29.78 21.53 -2.52
N GLY A 165 28.98 22.56 -2.28
CA GLY A 165 29.21 23.52 -1.19
C GLY A 165 29.35 22.86 0.18
N VAL A 166 28.59 21.79 0.44
CA VAL A 166 28.66 21.01 1.71
C VAL A 166 30.02 20.33 1.90
N TYR A 167 30.67 19.89 0.81
CA TYR A 167 31.97 19.22 0.85
C TYR A 167 33.16 20.16 0.72
N LYS A 168 32.95 21.43 0.34
CA LYS A 168 34.00 22.44 0.19
C LYS A 168 34.70 22.84 1.51
N GLY A 169 34.11 22.53 2.67
CA GLY A 169 34.64 22.94 3.99
C GLY A 169 34.80 21.79 4.99
N LEU A 170 34.75 20.53 4.55
CA LEU A 170 34.95 19.38 5.44
C LEU A 170 36.46 19.17 5.67
N PRO A 171 36.95 19.26 6.93
CA PRO A 171 38.38 19.21 7.23
C PRO A 171 39.04 17.90 6.81
N PHE A 172 38.29 16.80 6.77
CA PHE A 172 38.79 15.51 6.28
C PHE A 172 39.06 15.51 4.76
N VAL A 173 38.22 16.19 3.98
CA VAL A 173 38.39 16.32 2.52
C VAL A 173 39.53 17.28 2.23
N GLU A 174 39.62 18.38 2.96
CA GLU A 174 40.73 19.34 2.87
C GLU A 174 42.06 18.72 3.30
N LEU A 175 42.07 17.83 4.32
CA LEU A 175 43.27 17.10 4.77
C LEU A 175 43.72 16.04 3.74
N LEU A 176 42.77 15.35 3.09
CA LEU A 176 43.07 14.38 2.03
C LEU A 176 43.59 15.07 0.75
N MET A 177 43.15 16.31 0.52
CA MET A 177 43.48 17.09 -0.68
C MET A 177 44.67 18.04 -0.47
N CYS A 178 44.95 18.47 0.77
CA CYS A 178 45.96 19.46 1.12
C CYS A 178 46.57 19.21 2.52
N VAL A 179 47.76 18.60 2.56
CA VAL A 179 48.63 18.68 3.74
C VAL A 179 49.29 20.07 3.72
N LYS A 180 48.87 20.97 4.60
CA LYS A 180 49.57 22.26 4.81
C LYS A 180 51.01 21.97 5.25
N GLN A 181 51.97 22.12 4.35
CA GLN A 181 53.36 22.31 4.75
C GLN A 181 53.59 23.78 5.15
N PRO A 182 54.49 24.06 6.11
CA PRO A 182 54.79 25.41 6.55
C PRO A 182 55.76 26.08 5.56
N LEU A 183 55.34 26.33 4.32
CA LEU A 183 56.10 27.14 3.36
C LEU A 183 55.18 28.04 2.51
N PRO A 184 55.67 29.20 2.04
CA PRO A 184 54.85 30.29 1.53
C PRO A 184 54.53 30.16 0.04
N SER A 185 54.12 28.97 -0.41
CA SER A 185 53.60 28.75 -1.76
C SER A 185 52.25 28.03 -1.70
N ASN A 186 51.20 28.73 -2.15
CA ASN A 186 49.82 28.24 -2.23
C ASN A 186 49.62 27.17 -3.33
N THR A 187 50.57 26.24 -3.49
CA THR A 187 50.47 25.14 -4.45
C THR A 187 50.26 23.84 -3.72
N CYS A 188 48.99 23.48 -3.62
CA CYS A 188 48.52 22.21 -3.09
C CYS A 188 48.83 21.09 -4.11
N THR A 189 49.93 20.36 -3.94
CA THR A 189 50.35 19.29 -4.86
C THR A 189 50.43 17.95 -4.13
N LEU A 190 49.29 17.34 -3.84
CA LEU A 190 49.20 15.91 -3.55
C LEU A 190 48.61 15.20 -4.77
N LEU A 191 49.47 14.51 -5.54
CA LEU A 191 49.22 13.83 -6.83
C LEU A 191 48.29 14.59 -7.83
N PRO A 192 48.79 15.10 -8.97
CA PRO A 192 47.91 15.64 -10.00
C PRO A 192 46.91 14.56 -10.45
N GLY A 193 45.63 14.72 -10.08
CA GLY A 193 44.52 13.84 -10.46
C GLY A 193 43.87 13.02 -9.35
N LEU A 194 44.51 12.77 -8.19
CA LEU A 194 43.89 11.99 -7.11
C LEU A 194 42.58 12.61 -6.55
N PRO A 195 42.51 13.92 -6.23
CA PRO A 195 41.24 14.55 -5.82
C PRO A 195 40.16 14.47 -6.91
N TYR A 196 40.55 14.52 -8.19
CA TYR A 196 39.64 14.39 -9.33
C TYR A 196 39.02 12.99 -9.40
N TYR A 197 39.82 11.92 -9.29
CA TYR A 197 39.32 10.54 -9.32
C TYR A 197 38.51 10.18 -8.07
N VAL A 198 38.89 10.70 -6.89
CA VAL A 198 38.12 10.53 -5.65
C VAL A 198 36.75 11.19 -5.78
N TRP A 199 36.70 12.44 -6.28
CA TRP A 199 35.44 13.15 -6.50
C TRP A 199 34.57 12.46 -7.55
N LEU A 200 35.15 12.04 -8.69
CA LEU A 200 34.44 11.27 -9.71
C LEU A 200 33.84 10.00 -9.13
N THR A 201 34.63 9.21 -8.38
CA THR A 201 34.16 7.96 -7.78
C THR A 201 33.01 8.22 -6.82
N PHE A 202 33.14 9.22 -5.95
CA PHE A 202 32.07 9.61 -5.03
C PHE A 202 30.81 10.05 -5.78
N PHE A 203 30.95 10.91 -6.79
CA PHE A 203 29.83 11.42 -7.57
C PHE A 203 29.11 10.30 -8.33
N VAL A 204 29.84 9.35 -8.90
CA VAL A 204 29.30 8.16 -9.57
C VAL A 204 28.53 7.27 -8.59
N LEU A 205 29.11 6.95 -7.44
CA LEU A 205 28.45 6.13 -6.42
C LEU A 205 27.21 6.82 -5.86
N MET A 206 27.30 8.13 -5.58
CA MET A 206 26.19 8.93 -5.08
C MET A 206 25.04 8.99 -6.09
N THR A 207 25.33 9.30 -7.35
CA THR A 207 24.32 9.42 -8.40
C THR A 207 23.67 8.08 -8.69
N GLY A 208 24.47 7.00 -8.80
CA GLY A 208 23.97 5.64 -8.95
C GLY A 208 23.07 5.24 -7.78
N PHE A 209 23.46 5.54 -6.55
CA PHE A 209 22.67 5.22 -5.35
C PHE A 209 21.36 6.01 -5.28
N ILE A 210 21.41 7.35 -5.40
CA ILE A 210 20.21 8.20 -5.34
C ILE A 210 19.26 7.89 -6.49
N GLY A 211 19.77 7.72 -7.71
CA GLY A 211 19.00 7.30 -8.87
C GLY A 211 18.30 5.95 -8.64
N SER A 212 19.01 4.97 -8.07
CA SER A 212 18.46 3.65 -7.80
C SER A 212 17.41 3.67 -6.70
N VAL A 213 17.68 4.34 -5.58
CA VAL A 213 16.72 4.42 -4.47
C VAL A 213 15.46 5.16 -4.90
N THR A 214 15.58 6.25 -5.68
CA THR A 214 14.42 7.02 -6.13
C THR A 214 13.56 6.25 -7.11
N SER A 215 14.16 5.66 -8.15
CA SER A 215 13.45 4.85 -9.15
C SER A 215 12.75 3.64 -8.54
N VAL A 216 13.43 2.89 -7.68
CA VAL A 216 12.85 1.74 -6.96
C VAL A 216 11.75 2.17 -5.98
N SER A 217 11.87 3.35 -5.34
CA SER A 217 10.81 3.86 -4.45
C SER A 217 9.55 4.26 -5.21
N VAL A 218 9.70 4.81 -6.43
CA VAL A 218 8.56 5.11 -7.32
C VAL A 218 7.91 3.81 -7.81
N ASP A 219 8.71 2.80 -8.16
CA ASP A 219 8.26 1.45 -8.53
C ASP A 219 7.43 0.80 -7.41
N PHE A 220 7.91 0.85 -6.17
CA PHE A 220 7.13 0.39 -5.01
C PHE A 220 5.83 1.17 -4.79
N SER A 221 5.74 2.41 -5.27
CA SER A 221 4.54 3.23 -5.10
C SER A 221 3.50 3.02 -6.22
N ASP A 222 3.82 2.26 -7.28
CA ASP A 222 2.89 1.89 -8.36
C ASP A 222 2.08 0.62 -8.03
N GLY A 223 1.72 0.42 -6.75
CA GLY A 223 0.97 -0.76 -6.28
C GLY A 223 -0.55 -0.62 -6.31
N LEU A 224 -1.08 0.59 -6.53
CA LEU A 224 -2.52 0.89 -6.62
C LEU A 224 -2.82 1.79 -7.83
N ASP A 225 -3.99 1.58 -8.45
CA ASP A 225 -4.47 2.38 -9.58
C ASP A 225 -4.39 3.89 -9.24
N GLY A 226 -3.53 4.64 -9.95
CA GLY A 226 -3.35 6.09 -9.84
C GLY A 226 -2.42 6.57 -8.71
N LEU A 227 -1.90 5.68 -7.86
CA LEU A 227 -1.06 6.08 -6.71
C LEU A 227 0.27 6.69 -7.15
N GLY A 228 1.10 5.91 -7.85
CA GLY A 228 2.42 6.34 -8.30
C GLY A 228 2.34 7.60 -9.18
N GLY A 229 1.38 7.65 -10.11
CA GLY A 229 1.18 8.80 -10.99
C GLY A 229 0.90 10.10 -10.24
N GLY A 230 -0.06 10.13 -9.32
CA GLY A 230 -0.36 11.37 -8.59
C GLY A 230 0.77 11.82 -7.66
N LEU A 231 1.49 10.88 -7.04
CA LEU A 231 2.67 11.20 -6.23
C LEU A 231 3.80 11.80 -7.09
N VAL A 232 4.09 11.22 -8.27
CA VAL A 232 5.12 11.74 -9.18
C VAL A 232 4.73 13.12 -9.68
N PHE A 233 3.46 13.33 -10.05
CA PHE A 233 2.97 14.64 -10.50
C PHE A 233 3.23 15.74 -9.47
N SER A 234 2.88 15.50 -8.20
CA SER A 234 3.11 16.47 -7.11
C SER A 234 4.60 16.71 -6.85
N ALA A 235 5.43 15.65 -6.86
CA ALA A 235 6.86 15.75 -6.62
C ALA A 235 7.59 16.50 -7.76
N ALA A 236 7.25 16.20 -9.01
CA ALA A 236 7.81 16.84 -10.19
C ALA A 236 7.48 18.34 -10.23
N LEU A 237 6.22 18.71 -9.98
CA LEU A 237 5.83 20.12 -9.90
C LEU A 237 6.53 20.86 -8.74
N GLY A 238 6.58 20.25 -7.55
CA GLY A 238 7.27 20.85 -6.41
C GLY A 238 8.76 21.07 -6.68
N LEU A 239 9.42 20.09 -7.31
CA LEU A 239 10.83 20.19 -7.67
C LEU A 239 11.06 21.29 -8.73
N GLY A 240 10.20 21.37 -9.75
CA GLY A 240 10.24 22.43 -10.76
C GLY A 240 10.09 23.82 -10.15
N LEU A 241 9.08 24.03 -9.30
CA LEU A 241 8.85 25.31 -8.61
C LEU A 241 10.01 25.72 -7.71
N ALA A 242 10.62 24.77 -7.00
CA ALA A 242 11.77 25.06 -6.17
C ALA A 242 13.01 25.46 -7.01
N ILE A 243 13.22 24.82 -8.16
CA ILE A 243 14.34 25.14 -9.07
C ILE A 243 14.20 26.56 -9.62
N VAL A 244 12.99 26.98 -10.01
CA VAL A 244 12.71 28.36 -10.47
C VAL A 244 13.16 29.39 -9.47
N GLY A 245 12.88 29.19 -8.19
CA GLY A 245 13.23 30.17 -7.16
C GLY A 245 14.66 30.09 -6.64
N ILE A 246 15.45 29.08 -7.03
CA ILE A 246 16.84 28.89 -6.59
C ILE A 246 17.85 29.28 -7.69
N PHE A 247 17.52 29.04 -8.96
CA PHE A 247 18.47 29.18 -10.08
C PHE A 247 18.10 30.33 -11.01
N ASP A 248 18.80 31.46 -10.87
CA ASP A 248 18.99 32.40 -11.97
C ASP A 248 20.26 31.98 -12.71
N GLU A 249 20.13 31.35 -13.89
CA GLU A 249 21.19 31.10 -14.89
C GLU A 249 20.70 30.08 -15.96
N PRO A 250 21.32 29.96 -17.16
CA PRO A 250 20.76 29.24 -18.31
C PRO A 250 20.36 27.78 -18.05
N TYR A 251 21.04 27.07 -17.15
CA TYR A 251 20.76 25.66 -16.86
C TYR A 251 19.49 25.43 -16.02
N GLY A 252 19.05 26.43 -15.25
CA GLY A 252 17.82 26.34 -14.46
C GLY A 252 16.61 26.05 -15.34
N LYS A 253 16.55 26.68 -16.52
CA LYS A 253 15.51 26.48 -17.53
C LYS A 253 15.39 25.02 -17.99
N VAL A 254 16.52 24.33 -18.18
CA VAL A 254 16.54 22.93 -18.64
C VAL A 254 16.00 22.01 -17.55
N LEU A 255 16.41 22.23 -16.31
CA LEU A 255 16.00 21.42 -15.16
C LEU A 255 14.53 21.63 -14.81
N GLU A 256 14.05 22.87 -14.89
CA GLU A 256 12.62 23.20 -14.78
C GLU A 256 11.82 22.52 -15.89
N MET A 257 12.28 22.62 -17.14
CA MET A 257 11.62 21.95 -18.27
C MET A 257 11.54 20.43 -18.07
N LEU A 258 12.61 19.78 -17.61
CA LEU A 258 12.61 18.34 -17.31
C LEU A 258 11.59 17.97 -16.21
N ALA A 259 11.49 18.78 -15.15
CA ALA A 259 10.49 18.60 -14.10
C ALA A 259 9.06 18.74 -14.65
N LEU A 260 8.82 19.75 -15.49
CA LEU A 260 7.52 19.95 -16.15
C LEU A 260 7.20 18.85 -17.17
N LEU A 261 8.17 18.34 -17.91
CA LEU A 261 8.00 17.20 -18.80
C LEU A 261 7.62 15.94 -18.02
N CYS A 262 8.26 15.69 -16.88
CA CYS A 262 7.88 14.61 -15.96
C CYS A 262 6.43 14.78 -15.48
N ALA A 263 6.07 15.97 -14.95
CA ALA A 263 4.70 16.24 -14.50
C ALA A 263 3.67 16.14 -15.64
N GLY A 264 3.96 16.69 -16.81
CA GLY A 264 3.09 16.71 -17.98
C GLY A 264 2.84 15.30 -18.53
N SER A 265 3.90 14.51 -18.69
CA SER A 265 3.79 13.12 -19.16
C SER A 265 2.88 12.28 -18.26
N VAL A 266 2.99 12.44 -16.94
CA VAL A 266 2.14 11.74 -15.97
C VAL A 266 0.72 12.28 -15.95
N LEU A 267 0.53 13.59 -16.10
CA LEU A 267 -0.79 14.21 -16.20
C LEU A 267 -1.58 13.66 -17.41
N GLY A 268 -0.91 13.42 -18.54
CA GLY A 268 -1.51 12.77 -19.71
C GLY A 268 -1.84 11.29 -19.50
N TYR A 269 -1.06 10.59 -18.67
CA TYR A 269 -1.27 9.18 -18.34
C TYR A 269 -2.41 8.96 -17.33
N LEU A 270 -2.54 9.82 -16.32
CA LEU A 270 -3.45 9.65 -15.17
C LEU A 270 -4.93 9.41 -15.55
N PRO A 271 -5.51 10.02 -16.59
CA PRO A 271 -6.87 9.73 -17.05
C PRO A 271 -7.09 8.26 -17.48
N TRP A 272 -6.03 7.57 -17.93
CA TRP A 272 -6.06 6.16 -18.28
C TRP A 272 -5.87 5.24 -17.07
N ASN A 273 -5.30 5.73 -15.97
CA ASN A 273 -5.03 4.98 -14.74
C ASN A 273 -5.70 5.63 -13.52
N TRP A 274 -6.95 6.05 -13.67
CA TRP A 274 -7.66 6.76 -12.62
C TRP A 274 -7.95 5.87 -11.39
N PRO A 275 -7.89 6.43 -10.16
CA PRO A 275 -8.14 5.67 -8.92
C PRO A 275 -9.43 4.86 -8.91
N SER A 276 -9.32 3.57 -8.60
CA SER A 276 -10.44 2.63 -8.52
C SER A 276 -10.84 2.35 -7.06
N SER A 277 -12.12 2.01 -6.83
CA SER A 277 -12.59 1.59 -5.50
C SER A 277 -12.42 0.09 -5.34
N TRP A 278 -12.24 -0.34 -4.09
CA TRP A 278 -12.12 -1.75 -3.75
C TRP A 278 -13.49 -2.43 -3.50
N ALA A 279 -13.65 -3.67 -3.97
CA ALA A 279 -14.93 -4.38 -4.00
C ALA A 279 -15.15 -5.37 -2.84
N ALA A 280 -14.22 -5.60 -1.90
CA ALA A 280 -14.47 -6.73 -0.99
C ALA A 280 -15.51 -6.47 0.10
N ARG A 281 -16.02 -5.24 0.24
CA ARG A 281 -17.14 -4.91 1.13
C ARG A 281 -18.48 -4.67 0.42
N HIS A 282 -18.46 -4.35 -0.88
CA HIS A 282 -19.66 -4.10 -1.69
C HIS A 282 -19.60 -4.92 -2.97
N ARG A 283 -20.65 -5.69 -3.24
CA ARG A 283 -20.70 -6.71 -4.33
C ARG A 283 -20.41 -6.18 -5.74
N THR A 284 -20.33 -4.87 -5.96
CA THR A 284 -20.03 -4.23 -7.25
C THR A 284 -19.15 -2.98 -7.09
N ALA A 285 -17.83 -3.09 -7.32
CA ALA A 285 -16.97 -1.91 -7.49
C ALA A 285 -16.59 -1.73 -8.97
N LYS A 286 -16.82 -0.52 -9.50
CA LYS A 286 -16.43 -0.16 -10.87
C LYS A 286 -14.95 0.19 -10.91
N ARG A 287 -14.17 -0.58 -11.66
CA ARG A 287 -12.78 -0.26 -11.99
C ARG A 287 -12.70 0.89 -12.98
N ARG A 288 -11.81 1.86 -12.73
CA ARG A 288 -11.62 3.04 -13.59
C ARG A 288 -10.31 3.01 -14.39
N ALA A 289 -9.28 2.34 -13.90
CA ALA A 289 -8.05 2.13 -14.63
C ALA A 289 -8.26 1.25 -15.88
N LYS A 290 -7.60 1.64 -16.97
CA LYS A 290 -7.66 1.00 -18.30
C LYS A 290 -6.29 0.51 -18.77
N ILE A 291 -5.21 1.07 -18.23
CA ILE A 291 -3.81 0.81 -18.60
C ILE A 291 -2.99 0.81 -17.32
N TYR A 292 -1.92 0.01 -17.30
CA TYR A 292 -0.88 0.05 -16.26
C TYR A 292 0.39 0.72 -16.76
N MET A 293 1.11 1.34 -15.82
CA MET A 293 2.36 2.03 -16.08
C MET A 293 3.50 1.02 -16.27
N GLY A 294 3.56 0.00 -15.41
CA GLY A 294 4.60 -1.02 -15.44
C GLY A 294 5.93 -0.49 -14.90
N ASP A 295 6.87 -1.41 -14.70
CA ASP A 295 8.20 -1.10 -14.17
C ASP A 295 8.96 -0.18 -15.13
N CYS A 296 8.71 -0.30 -16.45
CA CYS A 296 9.21 0.63 -17.47
C CYS A 296 8.92 2.09 -17.11
N GLY A 297 7.65 2.38 -16.79
CA GLY A 297 7.23 3.72 -16.44
C GLY A 297 7.76 4.17 -15.09
N ALA A 298 7.65 3.32 -14.07
CA ALA A 298 8.00 3.68 -12.70
C ALA A 298 9.48 4.00 -12.52
N LEU A 299 10.35 3.15 -13.09
CA LEU A 299 11.79 3.38 -13.05
C LEU A 299 12.19 4.65 -13.82
N SER A 300 11.56 4.90 -14.97
CA SER A 300 11.82 6.11 -15.76
C SER A 300 11.46 7.41 -15.02
N LEU A 301 10.31 7.45 -14.36
CA LEU A 301 9.83 8.63 -13.64
C LEU A 301 10.66 8.92 -12.39
N GLY A 302 11.03 7.89 -11.63
CA GLY A 302 11.94 8.09 -10.50
C GLY A 302 13.36 8.42 -10.96
N GLY A 303 13.79 7.90 -12.11
CA GLY A 303 15.05 8.24 -12.77
C GLY A 303 15.15 9.72 -13.13
N ILE A 304 14.14 10.28 -13.83
CA ILE A 304 14.15 11.70 -14.19
C ILE A 304 14.05 12.61 -12.97
N LEU A 305 13.26 12.26 -11.94
CA LEU A 305 13.22 13.01 -10.67
C LEU A 305 14.60 13.05 -9.99
N ALA A 306 15.30 11.91 -9.96
CA ALA A 306 16.65 11.84 -9.41
C ALA A 306 17.64 12.68 -10.24
N MET A 307 17.60 12.60 -11.57
CA MET A 307 18.49 13.38 -12.44
C MET A 307 18.30 14.88 -12.26
N VAL A 308 17.04 15.35 -12.20
CA VAL A 308 16.74 16.76 -11.95
C VAL A 308 17.28 17.20 -10.59
N ALA A 309 17.11 16.39 -9.53
CA ALA A 309 17.62 16.70 -8.20
C ALA A 309 19.15 16.71 -8.12
N ILE A 310 19.83 15.76 -8.77
CA ILE A 310 21.29 15.64 -8.75
C ILE A 310 21.94 16.77 -9.56
N PHE A 311 21.43 17.04 -10.77
CA PHE A 311 21.97 18.12 -11.61
C PHE A 311 21.67 19.51 -11.06
N SER A 312 20.60 19.67 -10.28
CA SER A 312 20.35 20.88 -9.48
C SER A 312 21.12 20.91 -8.15
N ARG A 313 21.80 19.84 -7.73
CA ARG A 313 22.46 19.69 -6.42
C ARG A 313 21.49 19.89 -5.25
N GLN A 314 20.26 19.43 -5.42
CA GLN A 314 19.14 19.53 -4.48
C GLN A 314 18.64 18.14 -4.07
N GLU A 315 19.55 17.22 -3.78
CA GLU A 315 19.23 15.84 -3.38
C GLU A 315 18.47 15.81 -2.05
N TRP A 316 18.85 16.69 -1.11
CA TRP A 316 18.14 16.87 0.16
C TRP A 316 16.71 17.37 -0.03
N LEU A 317 16.50 18.22 -1.02
CA LEU A 317 15.18 18.72 -1.35
C LEU A 317 14.31 17.61 -1.96
N LEU A 318 14.88 16.76 -2.81
CA LEU A 318 14.17 15.59 -3.34
C LEU A 318 13.68 14.66 -2.22
N LEU A 319 14.49 14.45 -1.17
CA LEU A 319 14.08 13.65 -0.01
C LEU A 319 12.87 14.26 0.72
N MET A 320 12.76 15.59 0.76
CA MET A 320 11.65 16.31 1.38
C MET A 320 10.40 16.31 0.51
N ILE A 321 10.53 16.70 -0.77
CA ILE A 321 9.43 16.78 -1.74
C ILE A 321 8.89 15.38 -2.05
N GLY A 322 9.78 14.40 -2.23
CA GLY A 322 9.47 12.99 -2.42
C GLY A 322 9.17 12.24 -1.13
N GLY A 323 8.81 12.92 -0.04
CA GLY A 323 8.61 12.32 1.28
C GLY A 323 7.67 11.10 1.26
N ALA A 324 6.60 11.12 0.47
CA ALA A 324 5.71 9.97 0.30
C ALA A 324 6.44 8.73 -0.29
N PHE A 325 7.28 8.92 -1.32
CA PHE A 325 8.11 7.85 -1.88
C PHE A 325 9.16 7.35 -0.89
N VAL A 326 9.73 8.26 -0.10
CA VAL A 326 10.69 7.90 0.95
C VAL A 326 10.02 7.01 2.00
N LEU A 327 8.79 7.33 2.42
CA LEU A 327 8.04 6.51 3.37
C LEU A 327 7.69 5.13 2.78
N GLU A 328 7.17 5.09 1.55
CA GLU A 328 6.86 3.83 0.84
C GLU A 328 8.12 2.97 0.68
N GLY A 329 9.20 3.54 0.15
CA GLY A 329 10.49 2.87 -0.05
C GLY A 329 11.16 2.42 1.24
N ALA A 330 11.14 3.25 2.29
CA ALA A 330 11.69 2.88 3.60
C ALA A 330 10.90 1.72 4.23
N SER A 331 9.58 1.68 4.07
CA SER A 331 8.77 0.57 4.58
C SER A 331 9.11 -0.75 3.89
N ALA A 332 9.25 -0.72 2.55
CA ALA A 332 9.66 -1.88 1.77
C ALA A 332 11.07 -2.33 2.16
N LEU A 333 12.02 -1.40 2.36
CA LEU A 333 13.39 -1.72 2.75
C LEU A 333 13.49 -2.35 4.14
N ILE A 334 12.72 -1.86 5.12
CA ILE A 334 12.63 -2.46 6.47
C ILE A 334 12.14 -3.90 6.40
N SER A 335 11.25 -4.17 5.45
CA SER A 335 10.64 -5.48 5.25
C SER A 335 11.44 -6.39 4.33
N ALA A 336 12.41 -5.82 3.59
CA ALA A 336 13.32 -6.57 2.75
C ALA A 336 14.23 -7.48 3.58
N ARG A 337 14.64 -8.59 2.97
CA ARG A 337 15.49 -9.64 3.58
C ARG A 337 16.77 -9.08 4.25
N LEU A 338 17.26 -7.94 3.78
CA LEU A 338 18.43 -7.25 4.33
C LEU A 338 18.21 -6.84 5.79
N LEU A 339 17.13 -6.12 6.09
CA LEU A 339 16.82 -5.69 7.45
C LEU A 339 16.20 -6.81 8.30
N THR A 340 15.49 -7.76 7.69
CA THR A 340 14.94 -8.91 8.43
C THR A 340 16.03 -9.71 9.14
N ARG A 341 17.25 -9.79 8.58
CA ARG A 341 18.38 -10.47 9.24
C ARG A 341 18.84 -9.72 10.49
N PHE A 342 18.91 -8.39 10.42
CA PHE A 342 19.26 -7.56 11.57
C PHE A 342 18.19 -7.63 12.66
N PHE A 343 16.92 -7.48 12.28
CA PHE A 343 15.80 -7.58 13.21
C PHE A 343 15.70 -8.96 13.86
N ARG A 344 15.90 -10.05 13.10
CA ARG A 344 15.90 -11.41 13.68
C ARG A 344 16.96 -11.62 14.76
N ARG A 345 18.11 -10.95 14.66
CA ARG A 345 19.17 -11.06 15.67
C ARG A 345 18.83 -10.32 16.96
N ASN A 346 18.04 -9.23 16.87
CA ASN A 346 17.85 -8.28 17.96
C ASN A 346 16.41 -8.27 18.54
N LEU A 347 15.44 -8.83 17.82
CA LEU A 347 14.04 -8.93 18.22
C LEU A 347 13.71 -10.35 18.67
N GLN A 348 13.21 -10.47 19.90
CA GLN A 348 12.63 -11.73 20.39
C GLN A 348 11.11 -11.70 20.21
N ILE A 349 10.58 -12.69 19.50
CA ILE A 349 9.14 -12.86 19.28
C ILE A 349 8.57 -13.70 20.42
N LEU A 350 7.49 -13.24 21.06
CA LEU A 350 6.92 -13.92 22.24
C LEU A 350 6.41 -15.33 21.93
N ARG A 351 5.81 -15.53 20.75
CA ARG A 351 5.33 -16.85 20.28
C ARG A 351 6.44 -17.90 20.27
N PHE A 352 7.66 -17.51 19.89
CA PHE A 352 8.82 -18.38 19.77
C PHE A 352 9.84 -18.20 20.90
N ALA A 353 9.51 -17.44 21.96
CA ALA A 353 10.47 -17.15 23.02
C ALA A 353 10.97 -18.41 23.76
N SER A 354 10.19 -19.50 23.73
CA SER A 354 10.55 -20.79 24.33
C SER A 354 11.06 -21.83 23.33
N SER A 355 11.04 -21.55 22.02
CA SER A 355 11.54 -22.45 20.98
C SER A 355 12.89 -21.94 20.47
N HIS A 356 13.85 -22.85 20.33
CA HIS A 356 15.13 -22.57 19.68
C HIS A 356 15.08 -22.77 18.16
N ASP A 357 13.89 -23.03 17.59
CA ASP A 357 13.73 -23.40 16.19
C ASP A 357 13.76 -22.18 15.25
N PHE A 358 14.07 -22.45 13.99
CA PHE A 358 14.13 -21.45 12.94
C PHE A 358 12.74 -20.87 12.66
N VAL A 359 12.56 -19.57 12.93
CA VAL A 359 11.32 -18.85 12.60
C VAL A 359 11.27 -18.55 11.08
N PRO A 360 10.30 -19.11 10.34
CA PRO A 360 10.15 -18.81 8.92
C PRO A 360 9.86 -17.33 8.69
N HIS A 361 10.30 -16.82 7.55
CA HIS A 361 10.22 -15.40 7.18
C HIS A 361 8.78 -14.87 7.09
N THR A 362 7.82 -15.74 6.86
CA THR A 362 6.38 -15.44 6.80
C THR A 362 5.77 -15.14 8.17
N GLU A 363 6.37 -15.67 9.24
CA GLU A 363 5.89 -15.53 10.62
C GLU A 363 6.64 -14.47 11.41
N PHE A 364 7.68 -13.86 10.83
CA PHE A 364 8.38 -12.74 11.44
C PHE A 364 7.44 -11.53 11.46
N PRO A 365 6.97 -11.10 12.63
CA PRO A 365 6.00 -10.04 12.63
C PRO A 365 6.76 -8.74 12.34
N LEU A 366 6.34 -8.07 11.27
CA LEU A 366 6.94 -6.82 10.80
C LEU A 366 6.22 -5.62 11.44
N PRO A 367 6.87 -4.45 11.53
CA PRO A 367 6.22 -3.24 12.05
C PRO A 367 5.00 -2.83 11.23
N PHE A 368 4.89 -3.30 9.98
CA PHE A 368 3.73 -3.13 9.11
C PHE A 368 3.06 -4.48 8.82
N LEU A 369 1.75 -4.46 8.53
CA LEU A 369 0.97 -5.67 8.18
C LEU A 369 1.40 -6.24 6.83
N ALA A 370 1.68 -5.34 5.87
CA ALA A 370 2.26 -5.61 4.56
C ALA A 370 3.07 -4.39 4.14
N THR A 371 3.93 -4.57 3.14
CA THR A 371 4.71 -3.49 2.55
C THR A 371 4.64 -3.57 1.04
N PRO A 372 4.67 -2.42 0.32
CA PRO A 372 4.87 -1.05 0.81
C PRO A 372 3.69 -0.46 1.63
N LEU A 373 3.82 0.75 2.19
CA LEU A 373 2.88 1.34 3.16
C LEU A 373 1.43 1.37 2.68
N HIS A 374 1.18 1.63 1.41
CA HIS A 374 -0.19 1.61 0.90
C HIS A 374 -0.87 0.23 1.07
N HIS A 375 -0.14 -0.89 0.98
CA HIS A 375 -0.68 -2.22 1.30
C HIS A 375 -0.94 -2.41 2.79
N HIS A 376 -0.14 -1.77 3.65
CA HIS A 376 -0.42 -1.74 5.08
C HIS A 376 -1.79 -1.10 5.34
N PHE A 377 -2.09 0.05 4.74
CA PHE A 377 -3.37 0.73 4.89
C PHE A 377 -4.54 -0.02 4.20
N ASP A 378 -4.30 -0.69 3.07
CA ASP A 378 -5.29 -1.58 2.43
C ASP A 378 -5.69 -2.72 3.38
N LEU A 379 -4.71 -3.36 4.06
CA LEU A 379 -4.95 -4.40 5.07
C LEU A 379 -5.53 -3.87 6.40
N LEU A 380 -5.46 -2.56 6.64
CA LEU A 380 -6.22 -1.91 7.71
C LEU A 380 -7.70 -1.72 7.35
N GLY A 381 -8.08 -2.00 6.10
CA GLY A 381 -9.46 -1.95 5.62
C GLY A 381 -9.88 -0.59 5.06
N TRP A 382 -8.92 0.28 4.72
CA TRP A 382 -9.18 1.55 4.05
C TRP A 382 -9.65 1.31 2.60
N ASP A 383 -10.60 2.11 2.09
CA ASP A 383 -10.94 2.02 0.66
C ASP A 383 -9.76 2.54 -0.16
N ARG A 384 -9.29 1.73 -1.13
CA ARG A 384 -8.18 2.05 -2.03
C ARG A 384 -8.34 3.42 -2.68
N ARG A 385 -9.56 3.81 -3.07
CA ARG A 385 -9.79 5.13 -3.67
C ARG A 385 -9.50 6.26 -2.69
N ILE A 386 -9.97 6.14 -1.45
CA ILE A 386 -9.75 7.14 -0.40
C ILE A 386 -8.25 7.20 -0.06
N LEU A 387 -7.60 6.04 0.01
CA LEU A 387 -6.17 5.93 0.26
C LEU A 387 -5.36 6.64 -0.82
N VAL A 388 -5.69 6.43 -2.11
CA VAL A 388 -4.98 7.08 -3.22
C VAL A 388 -5.17 8.60 -3.22
N TYR A 389 -6.39 9.10 -3.01
CA TYR A 389 -6.61 10.55 -2.88
C TYR A 389 -5.91 11.15 -1.65
N GLY A 390 -5.91 10.43 -0.53
CA GLY A 390 -5.15 10.82 0.66
C GLY A 390 -3.65 10.88 0.39
N ALA A 391 -3.12 9.92 -0.37
CA ALA A 391 -1.71 9.91 -0.78
C ALA A 391 -1.39 11.09 -1.73
N TRP A 392 -2.27 11.43 -2.68
CA TRP A 392 -2.09 12.61 -3.54
C TRP A 392 -2.04 13.91 -2.72
N ALA A 393 -2.97 14.07 -1.77
CA ALA A 393 -2.97 15.21 -0.86
C ALA A 393 -1.68 15.24 -0.02
N LEU A 394 -1.24 14.08 0.48
CA LEU A 394 0.00 13.95 1.24
C LEU A 394 1.24 14.32 0.41
N GLY A 395 1.33 13.84 -0.84
CA GLY A 395 2.40 14.18 -1.78
C GLY A 395 2.42 15.68 -2.10
N ALA A 396 1.26 16.29 -2.32
CA ALA A 396 1.14 17.74 -2.51
C ALA A 396 1.58 18.53 -1.26
N CYS A 397 1.25 18.05 -0.04
CA CYS A 397 1.72 18.64 1.20
C CYS A 397 3.25 18.56 1.34
N PHE A 398 3.87 17.41 1.06
CA PHE A 398 5.33 17.26 1.07
C PHE A 398 5.99 18.17 0.02
N ALA A 399 5.43 18.26 -1.19
CA ALA A 399 5.91 19.15 -2.23
C ALA A 399 5.84 20.63 -1.80
N ALA A 400 4.69 21.08 -1.28
CA ALA A 400 4.49 22.45 -0.82
C ALA A 400 5.42 22.82 0.35
N LEU A 401 5.54 21.94 1.35
CA LEU A 401 6.46 22.16 2.47
C LEU A 401 7.93 22.11 2.04
N GLY A 402 8.29 21.28 1.06
CA GLY A 402 9.63 21.22 0.49
C GLY A 402 10.00 22.51 -0.24
N VAL A 403 9.08 23.06 -1.05
CA VAL A 403 9.23 24.38 -1.68
C VAL A 403 9.34 25.48 -0.62
N MET A 404 8.51 25.43 0.43
CA MET A 404 8.61 26.37 1.55
C MET A 404 9.93 26.21 2.31
N ALA A 405 10.56 25.04 2.33
CA ALA A 405 11.86 24.85 2.95
C ALA A 405 13.03 25.38 2.11
N SER A 406 12.82 25.65 0.80
CA SER A 406 13.86 26.13 -0.12
C SER A 406 13.82 27.63 -0.39
N LEU A 407 12.62 28.21 -0.60
CA LEU A 407 12.45 29.59 -1.09
C LEU A 407 12.70 30.73 -0.08
N PRO A 408 12.36 30.63 1.22
CA PRO A 408 12.39 31.81 2.09
C PRO A 408 13.81 32.34 2.32
N ASN A 409 13.97 33.66 2.37
CA ASN A 409 15.27 34.31 2.64
C ASN A 409 15.71 34.13 4.10
N LEU A 410 14.76 33.93 5.02
CA LEU A 410 15.02 33.78 6.45
C LEU A 410 15.35 32.33 6.81
N THR A 411 16.47 32.14 7.52
CA THR A 411 16.99 30.82 7.91
C THR A 411 16.00 30.04 8.78
N TRP A 412 15.34 30.69 9.76
CA TRP A 412 14.40 30.02 10.66
C TRP A 412 13.17 29.45 9.94
N GLN A 413 12.69 30.11 8.87
CA GLN A 413 11.55 29.64 8.07
C GLN A 413 11.90 28.34 7.33
N ARG A 414 13.14 28.23 6.82
CA ARG A 414 13.64 27.00 6.19
C ARG A 414 13.69 25.84 7.20
N TYR A 415 14.20 26.09 8.41
CA TYR A 415 14.23 25.06 9.46
C TYR A 415 12.83 24.66 9.91
N LEU A 416 11.91 25.61 10.05
CA LEU A 416 10.52 25.32 10.37
C LEU A 416 9.88 24.40 9.32
N GLY A 417 10.06 24.69 8.02
CA GLY A 417 9.59 23.83 6.95
C GLY A 417 10.15 22.40 7.04
N ARG A 418 11.46 22.26 7.30
CA ARG A 418 12.11 20.94 7.49
C ARG A 418 11.55 20.18 8.69
N ILE A 419 11.33 20.86 9.82
CA ILE A 419 10.74 20.25 11.03
C ILE A 419 9.32 19.78 10.75
N LEU A 420 8.50 20.59 10.08
CA LEU A 420 7.12 20.23 9.72
C LEU A 420 7.08 19.00 8.80
N ILE A 421 8.01 18.90 7.84
CA ILE A 421 8.15 17.73 6.96
C ILE A 421 8.48 16.47 7.77
N LEU A 422 9.45 16.56 8.70
CA LEU A 422 9.82 15.44 9.55
C LEU A 422 8.68 15.03 10.49
N MET A 423 7.95 15.99 11.07
CA MET A 423 6.76 15.72 11.87
C MET A 423 5.67 15.03 11.05
N LEU A 424 5.37 15.53 9.85
CA LEU A 424 4.40 14.93 8.95
C LEU A 424 4.79 13.48 8.60
N ALA A 425 6.05 13.26 8.24
CA ALA A 425 6.59 11.93 7.97
C ALA A 425 6.45 10.98 9.17
N ALA A 426 6.78 11.46 10.38
CA ALA A 426 6.65 10.67 11.61
C ALA A 426 5.19 10.34 11.95
N VAL A 427 4.26 11.28 11.74
CA VAL A 427 2.82 11.05 11.93
C VAL A 427 2.30 9.99 10.96
N VAL A 428 2.62 10.11 9.66
CA VAL A 428 2.19 9.11 8.66
C VAL A 428 2.78 7.74 8.98
N TRP A 429 4.07 7.68 9.30
CA TRP A 429 4.76 6.44 9.64
C TRP A 429 4.16 5.74 10.87
N SER A 430 3.74 6.50 11.87
CA SER A 430 3.16 5.96 13.11
C SER A 430 1.65 5.70 13.03
N SER A 431 0.93 6.34 12.11
CA SER A 431 -0.53 6.27 11.99
C SER A 431 -1.06 4.84 11.81
N GLY A 432 -0.34 4.00 11.06
CA GLY A 432 -0.72 2.61 10.82
C GLY A 432 -0.76 1.77 12.10
N SER A 433 0.16 2.06 13.03
CA SER A 433 0.27 1.37 14.29
C SER A 433 -0.82 1.73 15.29
N TRP A 434 -1.57 2.83 15.11
CA TRP A 434 -2.61 3.26 16.06
C TRP A 434 -3.90 2.44 16.00
N SER A 435 -4.15 1.75 14.88
CA SER A 435 -5.44 1.07 14.64
C SER A 435 -5.46 -0.40 15.05
N LYS A 436 -4.31 -1.10 14.98
CA LYS A 436 -4.16 -2.51 15.37
C LYS A 436 -3.08 -2.65 16.45
N CYS A 437 -3.37 -2.13 17.64
CA CYS A 437 -2.48 -2.17 18.80
C CYS A 437 -2.69 -3.39 19.71
N TYR A 438 -3.72 -4.19 19.50
CA TYR A 438 -4.08 -5.26 20.43
C TYR A 438 -3.67 -6.62 19.85
N PHE A 439 -3.31 -7.56 20.71
CA PHE A 439 -3.13 -8.94 20.34
C PHE A 439 -3.54 -9.86 21.49
N VAL A 440 -3.94 -11.08 21.16
CA VAL A 440 -4.26 -12.12 22.14
C VAL A 440 -3.04 -13.04 22.29
N GLY A 441 -2.62 -13.31 23.52
CA GLY A 441 -1.45 -14.14 23.79
C GLY A 441 -1.71 -15.14 24.92
N LYS A 442 -0.76 -16.07 25.10
CA LYS A 442 -0.77 -17.05 26.20
C LYS A 442 -0.04 -16.45 27.41
N HIS A 443 -0.70 -16.40 28.56
CA HIS A 443 -0.17 -15.90 29.82
C HIS A 443 0.08 -17.07 30.80
N PRO A 444 1.25 -17.12 31.47
CA PRO A 444 1.51 -18.16 32.47
C PRO A 444 0.57 -17.98 33.67
N ALA A 445 -0.10 -19.05 34.09
CA ALA A 445 -0.93 -19.04 35.29
C ALA A 445 -0.07 -19.39 36.53
N GLU A 446 -0.14 -18.58 37.58
CA GLU A 446 0.72 -18.70 38.77
C GLU A 446 0.59 -20.03 39.54
N ARG A 447 -0.47 -20.81 39.31
CA ARG A 447 -0.77 -22.04 40.07
C ARG A 447 -0.98 -23.31 39.23
N THR A 448 -0.99 -23.23 37.91
CA THR A 448 -1.27 -24.38 37.03
C THR A 448 -0.27 -24.46 35.88
N ARG A 449 0.08 -25.67 35.42
CA ARG A 449 0.87 -25.85 34.18
C ARG A 449 0.19 -25.27 32.93
N ARG A 450 -1.13 -25.08 32.96
CA ARG A 450 -1.94 -24.56 31.85
C ARG A 450 -1.77 -23.05 31.71
N ARG A 451 -1.60 -22.58 30.47
CA ARG A 451 -1.57 -21.14 30.15
C ARG A 451 -2.98 -20.62 29.93
N ARG A 452 -3.27 -19.43 30.47
CA ARG A 452 -4.53 -18.71 30.23
C ARG A 452 -4.40 -17.79 29.02
N LEU A 453 -5.49 -17.48 28.36
CA LEU A 453 -5.52 -16.45 27.33
C LEU A 453 -5.51 -15.06 27.96
N ALA A 454 -4.79 -14.13 27.35
CA ALA A 454 -4.73 -12.76 27.80
C ALA A 454 -4.75 -11.77 26.63
N LEU A 455 -5.35 -10.62 26.89
CA LEU A 455 -5.35 -9.47 26.02
C LEU A 455 -4.14 -8.60 26.33
N TYR A 456 -3.38 -8.25 25.31
CA TYR A 456 -2.23 -7.37 25.39
C TYR A 456 -2.43 -6.14 24.49
N TYR A 457 -1.78 -5.05 24.86
CA TYR A 457 -1.66 -3.84 24.04
C TYR A 457 -0.20 -3.55 23.73
N GLY A 458 0.08 -3.19 22.49
CA GLY A 458 1.39 -2.86 21.98
C GLY A 458 1.85 -3.87 20.92
N TYR A 459 3.14 -4.14 20.90
CA TYR A 459 3.75 -5.03 19.92
C TYR A 459 4.19 -6.35 20.56
N PRO A 460 3.97 -7.50 19.89
CA PRO A 460 4.28 -8.83 20.41
C PRO A 460 5.79 -9.17 20.36
N TYR A 461 6.66 -8.18 20.61
CA TYR A 461 8.11 -8.34 20.62
C TYR A 461 8.75 -7.74 21.87
N ARG A 462 9.94 -8.25 22.15
CA ARG A 462 10.87 -7.69 23.11
C ARG A 462 12.09 -7.15 22.36
N ILE A 463 12.42 -5.88 22.58
CA ILE A 463 13.60 -5.23 21.99
C ILE A 463 14.61 -5.00 23.11
N LEU A 464 15.80 -5.61 23.01
CA LEU A 464 16.89 -5.40 23.98
C LEU A 464 16.45 -5.57 25.44
N GLY A 465 15.56 -6.53 25.71
CA GLY A 465 15.04 -6.79 27.05
C GLY A 465 13.84 -5.92 27.48
N ILE A 466 13.46 -4.91 26.71
CA ILE A 466 12.29 -4.05 26.96
C ILE A 466 11.06 -4.65 26.27
N ASN A 467 9.98 -4.86 27.04
CA ASN A 467 8.71 -5.31 26.51
C ASN A 467 8.01 -4.14 25.81
N LEU A 468 7.69 -4.29 24.52
CA LEU A 468 6.90 -3.31 23.77
C LEU A 468 5.38 -3.54 23.88
N TYR A 469 4.97 -4.30 24.88
CA TYR A 469 3.58 -4.63 25.16
C TYR A 469 3.31 -4.50 26.66
N HIS A 470 2.07 -4.19 26.98
CA HIS A 470 1.55 -4.29 28.33
C HIS A 470 0.34 -5.21 28.38
N LEU A 471 0.20 -5.91 29.49
CA LEU A 471 -0.96 -6.74 29.78
C LEU A 471 -2.17 -5.85 30.03
N VAL A 472 -3.29 -6.14 29.37
CA VAL A 472 -4.56 -5.42 29.54
C VAL A 472 -5.50 -6.23 30.43
N GLU A 473 -5.73 -7.50 30.09
CA GLU A 473 -6.70 -8.35 30.78
C GLU A 473 -6.30 -9.82 30.66
N ILE A 474 -6.50 -10.60 31.73
CA ILE A 474 -6.35 -12.07 31.72
C ILE A 474 -7.75 -12.67 31.72
N ILE A 475 -7.94 -13.72 30.92
CA ILE A 475 -9.23 -14.34 30.70
C ILE A 475 -9.24 -15.75 31.27
N GLU A 476 -10.43 -16.24 31.63
CA GLU A 476 -10.62 -17.53 32.30
C GLU A 476 -10.36 -18.73 31.37
N ALA A 477 -10.56 -18.55 30.06
CA ALA A 477 -10.29 -19.56 29.04
C ALA A 477 -8.80 -19.97 29.01
N SER A 478 -8.56 -21.30 29.04
CA SER A 478 -7.23 -21.89 28.89
C SER A 478 -6.84 -22.06 27.41
N GLU A 479 -5.57 -22.35 27.16
CA GLU A 479 -5.06 -22.68 25.82
C GLU A 479 -5.69 -23.93 25.18
N ASP A 480 -6.37 -24.78 25.97
CA ASP A 480 -7.00 -26.03 25.51
C ASP A 480 -8.17 -25.78 24.52
N VAL A 481 -8.70 -24.55 24.48
CA VAL A 481 -9.84 -24.15 23.64
C VAL A 481 -9.46 -23.90 22.19
N ILE A 482 -8.15 -23.81 21.90
CA ILE A 482 -7.63 -23.56 20.56
C ILE A 482 -7.66 -24.87 19.79
N GLU A 483 -8.52 -24.96 18.77
CA GLU A 483 -8.74 -26.21 18.03
C GLU A 483 -7.88 -26.31 16.76
N THR A 484 -7.58 -25.16 16.13
CA THR A 484 -6.94 -25.13 14.81
C THR A 484 -5.57 -24.44 14.83
N PRO A 485 -4.64 -24.87 13.96
CA PRO A 485 -3.35 -24.19 13.81
C PRO A 485 -3.52 -22.74 13.32
N ALA A 486 -4.60 -22.43 12.59
CA ALA A 486 -4.93 -21.08 12.17
C ALA A 486 -5.30 -20.17 13.35
N GLU A 487 -6.04 -20.68 14.34
CA GLU A 487 -6.35 -19.97 15.58
C GLU A 487 -5.08 -19.74 16.42
N GLU A 488 -4.18 -20.73 16.49
CA GLU A 488 -2.90 -20.56 17.16
C GLU A 488 -1.99 -19.54 16.44
N LEU A 489 -2.07 -19.46 15.12
CA LEU A 489 -1.41 -18.44 14.31
C LEU A 489 -2.01 -17.05 14.50
N ALA A 490 -3.32 -16.95 14.75
CA ALA A 490 -4.02 -15.70 15.01
C ALA A 490 -3.65 -15.12 16.39
N LEU A 491 -3.25 -15.97 17.34
CA LEU A 491 -2.60 -15.50 18.56
C LEU A 491 -1.32 -14.74 18.20
N TRP A 492 -1.01 -13.70 18.98
CA TRP A 492 0.11 -12.80 18.79
C TRP A 492 0.03 -11.93 17.52
N GLN A 493 -1.03 -12.06 16.70
CA GLN A 493 -1.28 -11.12 15.61
C GLN A 493 -1.89 -9.83 16.11
N ARG A 494 -1.45 -8.71 15.51
CA ARG A 494 -2.00 -7.40 15.78
C ARG A 494 -3.37 -7.25 15.13
N MET A 495 -4.37 -6.93 15.95
CA MET A 495 -5.76 -6.78 15.57
C MET A 495 -6.39 -5.58 16.28
N THR A 496 -7.62 -5.24 15.88
CA THR A 496 -8.36 -4.19 16.58
C THR A 496 -8.82 -4.69 17.95
N ILE A 497 -9.11 -3.79 18.89
CA ILE A 497 -9.68 -4.18 20.19
C ILE A 497 -10.99 -4.96 20.02
N PHE A 498 -11.79 -4.63 19.00
CA PHE A 498 -13.06 -5.29 18.73
C PHE A 498 -12.86 -6.71 18.21
N ASP A 499 -11.87 -6.92 17.34
CA ASP A 499 -11.50 -8.25 16.86
C ASP A 499 -10.94 -9.11 18.01
N ALA A 500 -10.05 -8.54 18.83
CA ALA A 500 -9.49 -9.25 19.98
C ALA A 500 -10.58 -9.67 20.97
N ARG A 501 -11.51 -8.76 21.31
CA ARG A 501 -12.65 -9.07 22.18
C ARG A 501 -13.60 -10.08 21.56
N SER A 502 -13.82 -10.04 20.24
CA SER A 502 -14.63 -11.04 19.58
C SER A 502 -14.05 -12.45 19.67
N MET A 503 -12.75 -12.57 19.40
CA MET A 503 -11.98 -13.82 19.49
C MET A 503 -11.97 -14.36 20.92
N LEU A 504 -11.71 -13.48 21.89
CA LEU A 504 -11.70 -13.83 23.31
C LEU A 504 -13.06 -14.26 23.83
N GLY A 505 -14.14 -13.58 23.43
CA GLY A 505 -15.50 -13.99 23.78
C GLY A 505 -15.87 -15.35 23.18
N LEU A 506 -15.45 -15.62 21.95
CA LEU A 506 -15.63 -16.93 21.31
C LEU A 506 -14.91 -18.05 22.08
N TYR A 507 -13.68 -17.82 22.54
CA TYR A 507 -12.97 -18.80 23.35
C TYR A 507 -13.60 -18.99 24.74
N CYS A 508 -14.11 -17.92 25.37
CA CYS A 508 -14.88 -18.07 26.62
C CYS A 508 -16.15 -18.91 26.39
N TYR A 509 -16.85 -18.67 25.29
CA TYR A 509 -18.06 -19.42 24.93
C TYR A 509 -17.77 -20.90 24.74
N ARG A 510 -16.73 -21.25 23.96
CA ARG A 510 -16.30 -22.65 23.74
C ARG A 510 -15.86 -23.34 25.03
N ALA A 511 -15.25 -22.59 25.96
CA ALA A 511 -14.85 -23.11 27.26
C ALA A 511 -16.01 -23.27 28.26
N GLY A 512 -17.22 -22.83 27.92
CA GLY A 512 -18.39 -22.85 28.82
C GLY A 512 -18.44 -21.68 29.82
N TYR A 513 -17.55 -20.69 29.72
CA TYR A 513 -17.56 -19.49 30.55
C TYR A 513 -18.49 -18.41 29.97
N TYR A 514 -19.80 -18.67 29.98
CA TYR A 514 -20.81 -17.79 29.37
C TYR A 514 -20.82 -16.35 29.92
N PRO A 515 -20.70 -16.11 31.25
CA PRO A 515 -20.66 -14.74 31.77
C PRO A 515 -19.43 -13.95 31.27
N ALA A 516 -18.28 -14.62 31.15
CA ALA A 516 -17.05 -14.02 30.62
C ALA A 516 -17.16 -13.73 29.12
N ALA A 517 -17.82 -14.61 28.35
CA ALA A 517 -18.10 -14.39 26.94
C ALA A 517 -18.98 -13.16 26.72
N LEU A 518 -20.06 -13.04 27.50
CA LEU A 518 -20.97 -11.89 27.47
C LEU A 518 -20.23 -10.59 27.82
N ALA A 519 -19.39 -10.60 28.85
CA ALA A 519 -18.60 -9.44 29.25
C ALA A 519 -17.67 -8.95 28.13
N GLN A 520 -17.09 -9.84 27.32
CA GLN A 520 -16.23 -9.44 26.20
C GLN A 520 -17.03 -8.87 25.02
N TRP A 521 -18.18 -9.47 24.68
CA TRP A 521 -18.98 -9.01 23.54
C TRP A 521 -19.79 -7.74 23.84
N THR A 522 -20.30 -7.55 25.05
CA THR A 522 -21.03 -6.33 25.47
C THR A 522 -20.14 -5.09 25.45
N ARG A 523 -18.84 -5.28 25.68
CA ARG A 523 -17.80 -4.24 25.57
C ARG A 523 -17.50 -3.81 24.13
N ILE A 524 -18.11 -4.41 23.12
CA ILE A 524 -18.00 -4.02 21.70
C ILE A 524 -19.17 -3.06 21.36
N PRO A 525 -18.90 -1.85 20.85
CA PRO A 525 -19.95 -0.92 20.43
C PRO A 525 -20.87 -1.54 19.38
N GLU A 526 -22.16 -1.22 19.44
CA GLU A 526 -23.19 -1.82 18.59
C GLU A 526 -22.90 -1.68 17.09
N ARG A 527 -22.43 -0.51 16.64
CA ARG A 527 -22.00 -0.27 15.25
C ARG A 527 -20.96 -1.28 14.75
N ASN A 528 -20.08 -1.76 15.62
CA ASN A 528 -19.07 -2.78 15.28
C ASN A 528 -19.59 -4.21 15.46
N ARG A 529 -20.58 -4.44 16.34
CA ARG A 529 -21.25 -5.74 16.46
C ARG A 529 -22.04 -6.10 15.19
N VAL A 530 -22.72 -5.13 14.58
CA VAL A 530 -23.47 -5.34 13.32
C VAL A 530 -22.58 -5.80 12.16
N LEU A 531 -21.29 -5.43 12.17
CA LEU A 531 -20.32 -5.89 11.17
C LEU A 531 -19.95 -7.38 11.33
N ARG A 532 -20.36 -8.03 12.42
CA ARG A 532 -20.01 -9.41 12.81
C ARG A 532 -21.29 -10.18 13.16
N PRO A 533 -22.09 -10.59 12.17
CA PRO A 533 -23.42 -11.18 12.41
C PRO A 533 -23.37 -12.48 13.22
N GLU A 534 -22.29 -13.27 13.07
CA GLU A 534 -22.08 -14.50 13.84
C GLU A 534 -22.02 -14.25 15.36
N ILE A 535 -21.40 -13.14 15.77
CA ILE A 535 -21.31 -12.76 17.19
C ILE A 535 -22.66 -12.33 17.72
N GLN A 536 -23.48 -11.64 16.92
CA GLN A 536 -24.82 -11.25 17.34
C GLN A 536 -25.69 -12.49 17.59
N HIS A 537 -25.57 -13.52 16.75
CA HIS A 537 -26.25 -14.79 16.95
C HIS A 537 -25.79 -15.48 18.26
N LEU A 538 -24.47 -15.60 18.48
CA LEU A 538 -23.92 -16.21 19.69
C LEU A 538 -24.25 -15.43 20.96
N LEU A 539 -24.33 -14.10 20.89
CA LEU A 539 -24.71 -13.25 22.03
C LEU A 539 -26.15 -13.54 22.45
N ALA A 540 -27.08 -13.61 21.50
CA ALA A 540 -28.47 -13.97 21.79
C ALA A 540 -28.59 -15.39 22.38
N GLU A 541 -27.78 -16.33 21.89
CA GLU A 541 -27.73 -17.69 22.43
C GLU A 541 -27.23 -17.72 23.89
N VAL A 542 -26.16 -16.97 24.19
CA VAL A 542 -25.61 -16.86 25.55
C VAL A 542 -26.62 -16.23 26.52
N ASP A 543 -27.28 -15.14 26.11
CA ASP A 543 -28.31 -14.49 26.93
C ASP A 543 -29.46 -15.44 27.25
N ASN A 544 -29.93 -16.23 26.26
CA ASN A 544 -30.97 -17.22 26.47
C ASN A 544 -30.53 -18.34 27.43
N ARG A 545 -29.29 -18.84 27.31
CA ARG A 545 -28.76 -19.88 28.21
C ARG A 545 -28.64 -19.38 29.65
N MET A 546 -28.11 -18.18 29.85
CA MET A 546 -28.03 -17.61 31.21
C MET A 546 -29.41 -17.31 31.80
N ALA A 547 -30.40 -16.92 30.98
CA ALA A 547 -31.77 -16.76 31.45
C ALA A 547 -32.37 -18.09 31.95
N LEU A 548 -32.09 -19.20 31.25
CA LEU A 548 -32.49 -20.54 31.68
C LEU A 548 -31.78 -20.96 32.98
N GLU A 549 -30.47 -20.80 33.08
CA GLU A 549 -29.70 -21.11 34.30
C GLU A 549 -30.20 -20.27 35.51
N ASN A 550 -30.53 -19.00 35.29
CA ASN A 550 -31.10 -18.13 36.33
C ASN A 550 -32.51 -18.56 36.76
N LEU A 551 -33.30 -19.17 35.86
CA LEU A 551 -34.60 -19.75 36.21
C LEU A 551 -34.46 -21.06 36.99
N GLU A 552 -33.48 -21.89 36.63
CA GLU A 552 -33.19 -23.15 37.33
C GLU A 552 -32.61 -22.94 38.74
N THR A 553 -31.84 -21.86 38.93
CA THR A 553 -31.19 -21.53 40.21
C THR A 553 -32.07 -20.71 41.15
N GLN A 554 -33.25 -20.25 40.70
CA GLN A 554 -34.23 -19.64 41.61
C GLN A 554 -34.77 -20.69 42.59
N PRO A 555 -34.72 -20.46 43.91
CA PRO A 555 -35.39 -21.36 44.85
C PRO A 555 -36.88 -21.32 44.53
N MET A 556 -37.43 -22.42 44.03
CA MET A 556 -38.86 -22.53 43.73
C MET A 556 -39.67 -22.05 44.94
N LYS A 557 -40.39 -20.94 44.78
CA LYS A 557 -41.43 -20.57 45.75
C LYS A 557 -42.47 -21.69 45.74
N ARG A 558 -42.74 -22.21 46.93
CA ARG A 558 -43.64 -23.35 47.22
C ARG A 558 -45.02 -23.26 46.54
N ASP A 559 -45.45 -22.06 46.17
CA ASP A 559 -46.73 -21.79 45.53
C ASP A 559 -46.82 -22.24 44.05
N GLN A 560 -45.69 -22.45 43.35
CA GLN A 560 -45.69 -22.91 41.96
C GLN A 560 -45.81 -24.44 41.80
N ILE A 561 -45.65 -25.20 42.90
CA ILE A 561 -45.78 -26.66 42.91
C ILE A 561 -47.26 -27.09 42.97
N MET A 562 -48.18 -26.20 43.35
CA MET A 562 -49.60 -26.53 43.58
C MET A 562 -50.52 -26.35 42.36
N ARG A 563 -49.99 -26.17 41.14
CA ARG A 563 -50.82 -26.10 39.92
C ARG A 563 -50.30 -27.01 38.81
N ARG A 564 -50.50 -28.31 38.98
CA ARG A 564 -50.68 -29.26 37.88
C ARG A 564 -51.54 -30.41 38.38
N GLU A 565 -52.83 -30.38 38.05
CA GLU A 565 -53.66 -31.58 38.12
C GLU A 565 -53.47 -32.42 36.84
N PRO A 566 -53.43 -33.76 36.94
CA PRO A 566 -53.40 -34.63 35.78
C PRO A 566 -54.83 -34.85 35.26
N ILE A 567 -55.05 -34.67 33.95
CA ILE A 567 -56.31 -35.10 33.32
C ILE A 567 -56.06 -36.47 32.69
N LEU A 568 -56.61 -37.51 33.31
CA LEU A 568 -56.69 -38.86 32.76
C LEU A 568 -58.02 -39.49 33.20
N SER A 569 -58.98 -39.52 32.28
CA SER A 569 -60.21 -40.35 32.30
C SER A 569 -60.85 -40.24 30.90
N GLY A 570 -61.27 -41.25 30.15
CA GLY A 570 -61.38 -42.70 30.33
C GLY A 570 -62.52 -43.21 29.41
N ASN A 571 -62.27 -44.32 28.70
CA ASN A 571 -63.20 -45.34 28.17
C ASN A 571 -64.03 -45.11 26.87
N LEU A 572 -63.66 -45.88 25.82
CA LEU A 572 -64.51 -46.41 24.72
C LEU A 572 -65.50 -47.48 25.29
N PRO A 573 -66.65 -47.88 24.66
CA PRO A 573 -66.91 -48.10 23.21
C PRO A 573 -68.40 -47.79 22.79
N PRO A 574 -69.05 -48.36 21.73
CA PRO A 574 -68.62 -48.87 20.41
C PRO A 574 -69.35 -48.19 19.20
N ALA A 575 -68.84 -48.45 17.99
CA ALA A 575 -69.51 -48.31 16.68
C ALA A 575 -69.85 -46.88 16.21
N ASP A 576 -69.04 -46.38 15.27
CA ASP A 576 -69.51 -45.90 13.95
C ASP A 576 -68.29 -45.73 13.05
N LEU A 577 -68.05 -46.76 12.23
CA LEU A 577 -67.15 -46.67 11.08
C LEU A 577 -67.69 -45.64 10.09
N PRO A 578 -66.85 -44.83 9.44
CA PRO A 578 -67.32 -43.92 8.40
C PRO A 578 -67.92 -44.72 7.23
N ASN A 579 -69.15 -44.35 6.87
CA ASN A 579 -69.90 -44.93 5.76
C ASN A 579 -69.14 -44.71 4.43
N PRO A 580 -68.79 -45.77 3.67
CA PRO A 580 -68.02 -45.65 2.43
C PRO A 580 -68.80 -45.09 1.24
N HIS A 581 -70.03 -44.58 1.44
CA HIS A 581 -70.94 -44.19 0.36
C HIS A 581 -71.59 -42.81 0.48
N GLU A 582 -71.09 -41.89 1.32
CA GLU A 582 -71.67 -40.55 1.39
C GLU A 582 -70.97 -39.56 0.43
N PRO A 583 -71.69 -38.94 -0.54
CA PRO A 583 -71.10 -38.08 -1.55
C PRO A 583 -70.83 -36.66 -1.03
N ILE A 584 -69.69 -36.10 -1.42
CA ILE A 584 -69.29 -34.72 -1.18
C ILE A 584 -70.28 -33.75 -1.85
N ARG A 585 -70.78 -32.78 -1.10
CA ARG A 585 -71.42 -31.56 -1.65
C ARG A 585 -70.86 -30.33 -0.94
N SER A 586 -69.98 -29.62 -1.64
CA SER A 586 -70.24 -28.34 -2.33
C SER A 586 -70.58 -27.22 -1.36
N ALA A 587 -69.50 -26.56 -0.93
CA ALA A 587 -69.40 -25.10 -0.89
C ALA A 587 -70.74 -24.36 -0.77
N GLU A 588 -71.11 -24.04 0.47
CA GLU A 588 -71.96 -22.93 0.87
C GLU A 588 -71.98 -23.00 2.40
N ALA A 589 -71.78 -21.93 3.15
CA ALA A 589 -71.45 -20.58 2.82
C ALA A 589 -71.14 -19.90 4.15
N THR A 590 -70.19 -18.97 4.12
CA THR A 590 -70.22 -17.70 4.86
C THR A 590 -70.48 -17.76 6.38
N ASP A 591 -69.50 -17.35 7.17
CA ASP A 591 -69.40 -15.92 7.48
C ASP A 591 -68.09 -15.61 8.21
N GLY A 592 -67.51 -14.45 7.87
CA GLY A 592 -66.36 -13.91 8.59
C GLY A 592 -66.79 -13.04 9.76
N SER A 593 -65.90 -12.89 10.74
CA SER A 593 -65.59 -11.58 11.34
C SER A 593 -64.45 -11.67 12.37
N VAL A 594 -63.37 -10.95 12.05
CA VAL A 594 -62.47 -10.16 12.92
C VAL A 594 -61.32 -10.85 13.71
N ASP A 595 -60.12 -10.38 13.34
CA ASP A 595 -58.80 -10.20 14.02
C ASP A 595 -58.72 -10.31 15.56
N PRO A 596 -57.52 -10.48 16.21
CA PRO A 596 -56.14 -10.31 15.71
C PRO A 596 -55.16 -11.45 16.09
N TRP A 597 -53.96 -11.43 15.45
CA TRP A 597 -52.69 -12.15 15.74
C TRP A 597 -52.17 -13.07 14.62
N SER A 598 -50.97 -12.73 14.14
CA SER A 598 -49.88 -13.57 13.62
C SER A 598 -50.12 -14.46 12.38
N SER A 599 -49.37 -14.20 11.32
CA SER A 599 -48.12 -14.93 11.01
C SER A 599 -47.71 -14.77 9.54
N ILE A 600 -46.40 -14.55 9.35
CA ILE A 600 -45.53 -15.16 8.33
C ILE A 600 -46.26 -15.65 7.07
N GLN A 601 -46.31 -14.80 6.04
CA GLN A 601 -46.53 -15.26 4.66
C GLN A 601 -45.20 -15.73 4.06
N GLY A 602 -45.12 -17.04 3.85
CA GLY A 602 -44.20 -17.67 2.92
C GLY A 602 -44.92 -18.18 1.66
N SER A 603 -44.28 -17.91 0.51
CA SER A 603 -44.41 -18.55 -0.83
C SER A 603 -45.63 -18.18 -1.70
N PRO A 604 -45.52 -18.17 -3.06
CA PRO A 604 -45.10 -19.35 -3.84
C PRO A 604 -44.12 -19.11 -5.01
N TYR A 605 -43.13 -20.00 -5.15
CA TYR A 605 -42.61 -20.40 -6.46
C TYR A 605 -43.54 -21.46 -7.06
N PRO A 606 -43.83 -21.42 -8.38
CA PRO A 606 -44.63 -22.44 -9.04
C PRO A 606 -43.78 -23.67 -9.38
N ILE A 607 -44.18 -24.83 -8.88
CA ILE A 607 -43.74 -26.14 -9.40
C ILE A 607 -44.86 -26.66 -10.30
N ASN A 608 -44.55 -26.79 -11.58
CA ASN A 608 -45.36 -27.51 -12.56
C ASN A 608 -44.85 -28.95 -12.61
N ASN A 609 -45.74 -29.91 -12.38
CA ASN A 609 -45.49 -31.34 -12.57
C ASN A 609 -45.71 -31.71 -14.04
N ASN A 610 -44.74 -32.41 -14.62
CA ASN A 610 -44.84 -33.44 -15.67
C ASN A 610 -43.45 -34.11 -15.61
N GLY A 611 -43.25 -35.29 -15.04
CA GLY A 611 -43.85 -36.56 -15.43
C GLY A 611 -42.78 -37.36 -16.17
N GLU A 612 -42.05 -38.24 -15.46
CA GLU A 612 -41.64 -39.57 -15.94
C GLU A 612 -40.78 -40.30 -14.90
N GLN A 613 -41.21 -41.52 -14.60
CA GLN A 613 -40.53 -42.50 -13.78
C GLN A 613 -39.20 -42.91 -14.41
N ARG A 614 -38.14 -43.09 -13.63
CA ARG A 614 -37.15 -44.15 -13.90
C ARG A 614 -36.44 -44.64 -12.63
N GLN A 615 -36.48 -45.96 -12.54
CA GLN A 615 -36.05 -46.87 -11.48
C GLN A 615 -34.62 -46.67 -10.98
N VAL A 616 -34.47 -46.89 -9.68
CA VAL A 616 -33.23 -47.20 -8.98
C VAL A 616 -32.77 -48.61 -9.38
N THR A 617 -31.54 -48.74 -9.88
CA THR A 617 -30.77 -49.98 -9.82
C THR A 617 -29.31 -49.68 -9.54
N SER A 618 -28.82 -50.15 -8.39
CA SER A 618 -27.42 -50.47 -8.16
C SER A 618 -27.02 -51.68 -9.02
N PRO A 619 -25.71 -51.90 -9.27
CA PRO A 619 -25.10 -53.02 -8.53
C PRO A 619 -23.62 -52.82 -8.14
N LEU A 620 -23.29 -53.36 -6.97
CA LEU A 620 -22.00 -53.97 -6.65
C LEU A 620 -21.88 -55.30 -7.42
N ARG A 621 -20.71 -55.63 -8.01
CA ARG A 621 -19.87 -56.81 -7.67
C ARG A 621 -18.70 -57.07 -8.65
N ASN A 622 -17.53 -57.31 -8.05
CA ASN A 622 -16.40 -58.22 -8.34
C ASN A 622 -16.10 -58.73 -9.77
N ASP A 623 -14.84 -58.51 -10.17
CA ASP A 623 -13.77 -59.42 -10.69
C ASP A 623 -14.14 -60.82 -11.23
N PRO A 624 -13.37 -61.30 -12.22
CA PRO A 624 -12.02 -61.86 -11.98
C PRO A 624 -10.86 -61.11 -12.65
#